data_AF-A0A2E3MED9-F1
#
_entry.id   AF-A0A2E3MED9-F1
#
_cell.length_a   1.000
_cell.length_b   1.000
_cell.length_c   1.000
_cell.angle_alpha   90.00
_cell.angle_beta   90.00
_cell.angle_gamma   90.00
#
_symmetry.space_group_name_H-M   'P 1'
#
loop_
_entity.id
_entity.type
_entity.pdbx_description
1 polymer ?
#
loop_
_entity_poly.entity_id
_entity_poly.type
_entity_poly.pdbx_seq_one_letter_code
_entity_poly.pdbx_strand_id
1 'polypeptide(L)'
;MTWIERRDSENWALISGYSLASEIHGWVAHEVLMRNQSRNSMKSNSLDGEFMRLLSGTHHISTSFKRAGLSQGDKEAWIVDLSGEADNESYHEHAQRMGFEILDDRPNLDIFDSERLGIEGEKSENGAIGHIHLADLR
;
A
#
# COMPACT_ATOMS: atom_id res chain seq x y z
N MET A 1 -18.58 7.95 -7.34
CA MET A 1 -17.23 8.16 -7.87
C MET A 1 -16.27 7.37 -7.01
N THR A 2 -15.32 6.67 -7.63
CA THR A 2 -14.34 5.80 -6.99
C THR A 2 -13.01 6.54 -6.76
N TRP A 3 -12.11 6.00 -5.94
CA TRP A 3 -10.75 6.52 -5.76
C TRP A 3 -10.00 6.69 -7.08
N ILE A 4 -10.08 5.69 -7.96
CA ILE A 4 -9.38 5.66 -9.25
C ILE A 4 -9.81 6.83 -10.15
N GLU A 5 -11.06 7.27 -10.06
CA GLU A 5 -11.59 8.40 -10.83
C GLU A 5 -11.20 9.77 -10.25
N ARG A 6 -10.73 9.82 -8.98
CA ARG A 6 -10.45 11.08 -8.25
C ARG A 6 -8.98 11.38 -8.03
N ARG A 7 -8.11 10.37 -8.10
CA ARG A 7 -6.66 10.55 -7.96
C ARG A 7 -6.08 11.35 -9.13
N ASP A 8 -5.07 12.17 -8.87
CA ASP A 8 -4.48 13.06 -9.89
C ASP A 8 -3.73 12.32 -11.00
N SER A 9 -3.16 11.15 -10.69
CA SER A 9 -2.42 10.33 -11.66
C SER A 9 -2.39 8.87 -11.23
N GLU A 10 -1.84 8.01 -12.09
CA GLU A 10 -1.61 6.58 -11.80
C GLU A 10 -0.57 6.34 -10.70
N ASN A 11 0.18 7.37 -10.30
CA ASN A 11 1.19 7.29 -9.25
C ASN A 11 0.59 7.36 -7.84
N TRP A 12 -0.73 7.41 -7.68
CA TRP A 12 -1.35 7.48 -6.35
C TRP A 12 -2.04 6.17 -5.98
N ALA A 13 -1.72 5.68 -4.78
CA ALA A 13 -2.39 4.53 -4.17
C ALA A 13 -3.15 4.96 -2.90
N LEU A 14 -4.26 4.27 -2.65
CA LEU A 14 -5.01 4.35 -1.40
C LEU A 14 -5.11 2.94 -0.83
N ILE A 15 -4.47 2.74 0.31
CA ILE A 15 -4.39 1.45 1.01
C ILE A 15 -5.03 1.55 2.39
N SER A 16 -5.35 0.42 2.99
CA SER A 16 -5.90 0.38 4.35
C SER A 16 -4.93 0.98 5.37
N GLY A 17 -5.45 1.73 6.36
CA GLY A 17 -4.66 2.25 7.48
C GLY A 17 -3.93 1.15 8.26
N TYR A 18 -4.42 -0.08 8.18
CA TYR A 18 -3.87 -1.24 8.89
C TYR A 18 -2.83 -2.04 8.08
N SER A 19 -2.43 -1.57 6.89
CA SER A 19 -1.60 -2.36 5.96
C SER A 19 -0.09 -2.09 6.03
N LEU A 20 0.37 -1.15 6.85
CA LEU A 20 1.80 -0.82 6.96
C LEU A 20 2.32 -1.07 8.38
N ALA A 21 3.31 -1.97 8.49
CA ALA A 21 4.05 -2.21 9.74
C ALA A 21 4.91 -1.00 10.16
N SER A 22 5.41 -0.26 9.15
CA SER A 22 6.23 0.93 9.30
C SER A 22 6.36 1.65 7.95
N GLU A 23 7.01 2.81 7.95
CA GLU A 23 7.37 3.51 6.72
C GLU A 23 8.41 2.75 5.89
N ILE A 24 9.34 2.06 6.55
CA ILE A 24 10.36 1.23 5.89
C ILE A 24 9.67 0.10 5.12
N HIS A 25 8.65 -0.53 5.69
CA HIS A 25 7.84 -1.53 5.00
C HIS A 25 7.21 -0.98 3.71
N GLY A 26 6.65 0.23 3.76
CA GLY A 26 6.12 0.93 2.59
C GLY A 26 7.18 1.23 1.53
N TRP A 27 8.34 1.78 1.95
CA TRP A 27 9.47 2.08 1.06
C TRP A 27 10.03 0.82 0.38
N VAL A 28 10.16 -0.30 1.10
CA VAL A 28 10.61 -1.55 0.48
C VAL A 28 9.63 -2.04 -0.58
N ALA A 29 8.32 -1.95 -0.33
CA ALA A 29 7.31 -2.30 -1.34
C ALA A 29 7.39 -1.40 -2.56
N HIS A 30 7.64 -0.10 -2.36
CA HIS A 30 7.82 0.87 -3.42
C HIS A 30 9.09 0.60 -4.26
N GLU A 31 10.22 0.33 -3.62
CA GLU A 31 11.47 -0.02 -4.32
C GLU A 31 11.31 -1.29 -5.17
N VAL A 32 10.64 -2.31 -4.65
CA VAL A 32 10.36 -3.54 -5.40
C VAL A 32 9.39 -3.26 -6.57
N LEU A 33 8.38 -2.40 -6.37
CA LEU A 33 7.49 -1.94 -7.44
C LEU A 33 8.28 -1.27 -8.57
N MET A 34 9.11 -0.27 -8.28
CA MET A 34 9.87 0.48 -9.28
C MET A 34 10.84 -0.43 -10.05
N ARG A 35 11.49 -1.36 -9.33
CA ARG A 35 12.33 -2.39 -9.93
C ARG A 35 11.53 -3.34 -10.83
N ASN A 36 10.30 -3.71 -10.46
CA ASN A 36 9.46 -4.60 -11.26
C ASN A 36 8.90 -3.90 -12.50
N GLN A 37 8.53 -2.62 -12.37
CA GLN A 37 8.08 -1.76 -13.48
C GLN A 37 9.20 -1.60 -14.51
N SER A 38 10.40 -1.21 -14.08
CA SER A 38 11.57 -1.02 -14.98
C SER A 38 11.98 -2.31 -15.70
N ARG A 39 11.73 -3.48 -15.09
CA ARG A 39 11.96 -4.80 -15.70
C ARG A 39 10.79 -5.32 -16.54
N ASN A 40 9.70 -4.55 -16.66
CA ASN A 40 8.44 -4.98 -17.28
C ASN A 40 7.96 -6.35 -16.76
N SER A 41 8.03 -6.53 -15.44
CA SER A 41 7.82 -7.80 -14.75
C SER A 41 6.74 -7.75 -13.67
N MET A 42 6.01 -6.63 -13.59
CA MET A 42 4.85 -6.50 -12.72
C MET A 42 3.82 -7.59 -13.02
N LYS A 43 3.06 -8.00 -12.00
CA LYS A 43 1.92 -8.92 -12.17
C LYS A 43 0.61 -8.17 -12.35
N SER A 44 0.50 -6.97 -11.77
CA SER A 44 -0.62 -6.05 -12.01
C SER A 44 -0.43 -5.25 -13.30
N ASN A 45 -1.55 -4.76 -13.85
CA ASN A 45 -1.57 -3.81 -14.96
C ASN A 45 -1.50 -2.34 -14.50
N SER A 46 -1.44 -2.08 -13.20
CA SER A 46 -1.35 -0.74 -12.61
C SER A 46 -0.39 -0.69 -11.42
N LEU A 47 0.20 0.48 -11.17
CA LEU A 47 1.19 0.69 -10.10
C LEU A 47 0.62 0.45 -8.71
N ASP A 48 -0.55 1.01 -8.42
CA ASP A 48 -1.26 0.81 -7.15
C ASP A 48 -1.64 -0.66 -6.90
N GLY A 49 -2.08 -1.37 -7.95
CA GLY A 49 -2.41 -2.78 -7.87
C GLY A 49 -1.18 -3.64 -7.60
N GLU A 50 -0.04 -3.33 -8.23
CA GLU A 50 1.23 -4.02 -7.98
C GLU A 50 1.76 -3.71 -6.59
N PHE A 51 1.66 -2.45 -6.14
CA PHE A 51 2.04 -2.03 -4.79
C PHE A 51 1.24 -2.79 -3.72
N MET A 52 -0.10 -2.82 -3.84
CA MET A 52 -0.96 -3.60 -2.93
C MET A 52 -0.63 -5.09 -3.00
N ARG A 53 -0.32 -5.63 -4.18
CA ARG A 53 0.06 -7.04 -4.36
C ARG A 53 1.34 -7.37 -3.58
N LEU A 54 2.35 -6.51 -3.68
CA LEU A 54 3.62 -6.65 -2.96
C LEU A 54 3.40 -6.59 -1.43
N LEU A 55 2.68 -5.57 -0.93
CA LEU A 55 2.34 -5.46 0.50
C LEU A 55 1.60 -6.71 1.01
N SER A 56 0.70 -7.27 0.20
CA SER A 56 -0.14 -8.40 0.58
C SER A 56 0.57 -9.76 0.55
N GLY A 57 1.85 -9.81 0.14
CA GLY A 57 2.63 -11.04 0.08
C GLY A 57 2.04 -12.11 -0.84
N THR A 58 1.37 -11.71 -1.93
CA THR A 58 0.63 -12.66 -2.79
C THR A 58 0.94 -12.49 -4.28
N HIS A 59 0.74 -13.56 -5.06
CA HIS A 59 0.73 -13.50 -6.52
C HIS A 59 -0.64 -13.16 -7.11
N HIS A 60 -1.70 -13.15 -6.28
CA HIS A 60 -3.08 -12.97 -6.73
C HIS A 60 -3.59 -11.55 -6.49
N ILE A 61 -3.83 -10.79 -7.56
CA ILE A 61 -4.34 -9.41 -7.52
C ILE A 61 -5.67 -9.31 -6.75
N SER A 62 -6.61 -10.24 -6.95
CA SER A 62 -7.89 -10.21 -6.23
C SER A 62 -7.75 -10.39 -4.72
N THR A 63 -6.69 -11.09 -4.28
CA THR A 63 -6.39 -11.28 -2.85
C THR A 63 -5.76 -10.02 -2.28
N SER A 64 -4.93 -9.30 -3.05
CA SER A 64 -4.26 -8.10 -2.55
C SER A 64 -5.22 -6.98 -2.18
N PHE A 65 -6.28 -6.77 -2.97
CA PHE A 65 -7.32 -5.78 -2.64
C PHE A 65 -8.03 -6.07 -1.32
N LYS A 66 -8.24 -7.35 -0.97
CA LYS A 66 -8.86 -7.72 0.30
C LYS A 66 -7.93 -7.52 1.50
N ARG A 67 -6.62 -7.67 1.27
CA ARG A 67 -5.59 -7.61 2.31
C ARG A 67 -5.11 -6.18 2.53
N ALA A 68 -4.50 -5.56 1.52
CA ALA A 68 -3.91 -4.23 1.62
C ALA A 68 -4.85 -3.09 1.16
N GLY A 69 -5.85 -3.38 0.33
CA GLY A 69 -6.83 -2.38 -0.09
C GLY A 69 -7.81 -2.00 1.02
N LEU A 70 -8.50 -0.85 0.85
CA LEU A 70 -9.57 -0.43 1.77
C LEU A 70 -10.72 -1.43 1.77
N SER A 71 -11.13 -1.83 2.97
CA SER A 71 -12.24 -2.74 3.19
C SER A 71 -13.39 -2.06 3.93
N GLN A 72 -14.61 -2.61 3.76
CA GLN A 72 -15.76 -2.13 4.51
C GLN A 72 -15.50 -2.26 6.02
N GLY A 73 -15.61 -1.16 6.74
CA GLY A 73 -15.36 -1.09 8.18
C GLY A 73 -14.05 -0.38 8.54
N ASP A 74 -13.11 -0.27 7.59
CA ASP A 74 -11.88 0.50 7.78
C ASP A 74 -12.22 1.95 8.16
N LYS A 75 -11.52 2.47 9.17
CA LYS A 75 -11.69 3.86 9.64
C LYS A 75 -10.59 4.77 9.13
N GLU A 76 -9.47 4.19 8.72
CA GLU A 76 -8.25 4.88 8.37
C GLU A 76 -7.71 4.33 7.04
N ALA A 77 -6.97 5.19 6.34
CA ALA A 77 -6.35 4.89 5.06
C ALA A 77 -4.98 5.56 4.98
N TRP A 78 -4.06 4.98 4.22
CA TRP A 78 -2.85 5.67 3.80
C TRP A 78 -3.00 6.10 2.33
N ILE A 79 -2.72 7.37 2.07
CA ILE A 79 -2.49 7.90 0.72
C ILE A 79 -1.00 7.79 0.46
N VAL A 80 -0.62 7.13 -0.63
CA VAL A 80 0.78 6.88 -0.97
C VAL A 80 1.06 7.44 -2.36
N ASP A 81 2.06 8.32 -2.46
CA ASP A 81 2.67 8.70 -3.73
C ASP A 81 3.72 7.66 -4.14
N LEU A 82 3.49 7.05 -5.30
CA LEU A 82 4.37 6.07 -5.93
C LEU A 82 5.37 6.72 -6.88
N SER A 83 5.30 8.04 -7.12
CA SER A 83 6.35 8.75 -7.84
C SER A 83 7.55 9.07 -6.95
N GLY A 84 7.32 9.31 -5.65
CA GLY A 84 8.33 9.72 -4.69
C GLY A 84 8.64 11.22 -4.74
N GLU A 85 7.81 11.99 -5.45
CA GLU A 85 8.06 13.41 -5.78
C GLU A 85 6.93 14.33 -5.28
N ALA A 86 5.87 13.79 -4.68
CA ALA A 86 4.75 14.58 -4.17
C ALA A 86 5.14 15.42 -2.95
N ASP A 87 4.58 16.63 -2.89
CA ASP A 87 4.67 17.51 -1.74
C ASP A 87 3.47 17.35 -0.79
N ASN A 88 3.56 18.00 0.38
CA ASN A 88 2.49 17.94 1.38
C ASN A 88 1.15 18.49 0.85
N GLU A 89 1.17 19.50 -0.01
CA GLU A 89 -0.05 20.09 -0.58
C GLU A 89 -0.83 19.05 -1.40
N SER A 90 -0.12 18.25 -2.20
CA SER A 90 -0.72 17.17 -2.99
C SER A 90 -1.46 16.14 -2.13
N TYR A 91 -0.91 15.76 -0.97
CA TYR A 91 -1.60 14.86 -0.03
C TYR A 91 -2.86 15.51 0.56
N HIS A 92 -2.80 16.80 0.89
CA HIS A 92 -3.94 17.53 1.44
C HIS A 92 -5.09 17.64 0.43
N GLU A 93 -4.77 17.94 -0.82
CA GLU A 93 -5.77 17.99 -1.88
C GLU A 93 -6.46 16.64 -2.08
N HIS A 94 -5.71 15.53 -2.13
CA HIS A 94 -6.29 14.20 -2.26
C HIS A 94 -7.21 13.84 -1.08
N ALA A 95 -6.75 14.11 0.15
CA ALA A 95 -7.57 13.88 1.34
C ALA A 95 -8.87 14.69 1.29
N GLN A 96 -8.78 15.98 0.99
CA GLN A 96 -9.94 16.88 0.93
C GLN A 96 -10.92 16.49 -0.17
N ARG A 97 -10.43 16.14 -1.38
CA ARG A 97 -11.25 15.66 -2.49
C ARG A 97 -11.99 14.37 -2.15
N MET A 98 -11.43 13.52 -1.30
CA MET A 98 -12.05 12.27 -0.85
C MET A 98 -12.91 12.44 0.41
N GLY A 99 -12.87 13.61 1.05
CA GLY A 99 -13.55 13.85 2.33
C GLY A 99 -12.88 13.15 3.50
N PHE A 100 -11.57 12.87 3.40
CA PHE A 100 -10.77 12.37 4.52
C PHE A 100 -10.29 13.50 5.41
N GLU A 101 -10.20 13.20 6.70
CA GLU A 101 -9.45 13.99 7.67
C GLU A 101 -8.01 13.48 7.72
N ILE A 102 -7.05 14.40 7.76
CA ILE A 102 -5.63 14.04 7.88
C ILE A 102 -5.32 13.87 9.35
N LEU A 103 -4.69 12.74 9.68
CA LEU A 103 -4.26 12.39 11.03
C LEU A 103 -2.74 12.55 11.13
N ASP A 104 -2.25 12.77 12.36
CA ASP A 104 -0.81 12.87 12.65
C ASP A 104 -0.14 11.49 12.87
N ASP A 105 -0.93 10.42 12.85
CA ASP A 105 -0.45 9.05 13.03
C ASP A 105 0.52 8.64 11.92
N ARG A 106 1.51 7.83 12.30
CA ARG A 106 2.46 7.19 11.37
C ARG A 106 2.33 5.67 11.46
N PRO A 107 2.65 4.94 10.38
CA PRO A 107 2.65 3.48 10.40
C PRO A 107 3.47 2.92 11.57
N ASN A 108 2.85 2.02 12.33
CA ASN A 108 3.49 1.37 13.48
C ASN A 108 2.86 0.01 13.78
N LEU A 109 3.54 -0.77 14.61
CA LEU A 109 3.12 -2.12 14.98
C LEU A 109 1.90 -2.16 15.91
N ASP A 110 1.36 -1.07 16.42
CA ASP A 110 0.08 -1.11 17.15
C ASP A 110 -1.10 -1.05 16.17
N ILE A 111 -1.00 -0.20 15.14
CA ILE A 111 -2.02 -0.01 14.09
C ILE A 111 -2.03 -1.15 13.07
N PHE A 112 -0.86 -1.67 12.71
CA PHE A 112 -0.71 -2.68 11.66
C PHE A 112 -1.59 -3.92 11.87
N ASP A 113 -2.13 -4.56 10.83
CA ASP A 113 -2.88 -5.81 10.94
C ASP A 113 -2.17 -6.90 10.12
N SER A 114 -1.25 -7.60 10.79
CA SER A 114 -0.45 -8.65 10.17
C SER A 114 -1.30 -9.83 9.70
N GLU A 115 -2.32 -10.20 10.48
CA GLU A 115 -3.21 -11.32 10.15
C GLU A 115 -4.03 -11.01 8.89
N ARG A 116 -4.54 -9.78 8.76
CA ARG A 116 -5.20 -9.33 7.54
C ARG A 116 -4.31 -9.41 6.32
N LEU A 117 -3.02 -9.08 6.44
CA LEU A 117 -2.06 -9.26 5.34
C LEU A 117 -1.71 -10.73 5.07
N GLY A 118 -2.12 -11.66 5.93
CA GLY A 118 -1.80 -13.08 5.82
C GLY A 118 -0.42 -13.43 6.36
N ILE A 119 0.13 -12.62 7.27
CA ILE A 119 1.39 -12.89 7.96
C ILE A 119 1.05 -13.66 9.24
N GLU A 120 1.55 -14.88 9.33
CA GLU A 120 1.40 -15.74 10.51
C GLU A 120 2.56 -15.53 11.49
N GLY A 121 2.27 -15.63 12.80
CA GLY A 121 3.27 -15.55 13.86
C GLY A 121 3.43 -14.15 14.46
N GLU A 122 4.65 -13.82 14.90
CA GLU A 122 4.92 -12.55 15.58
C GLU A 122 4.83 -11.36 14.63
N LYS A 123 3.98 -10.39 15.01
CA LYS A 123 3.82 -9.12 14.32
C LYS A 123 5.14 -8.33 14.33
N SER A 124 5.78 -8.21 13.18
CA SER A 124 7.08 -7.54 13.05
C SER A 124 7.25 -6.87 11.68
N GLU A 125 8.04 -5.79 11.65
CA GLU A 125 8.45 -5.12 10.42
C GLU A 125 9.20 -6.07 9.48
N ASN A 126 10.13 -6.87 10.03
CA ASN A 126 10.90 -7.85 9.27
C ASN A 126 10.00 -8.92 8.63
N GLY A 127 8.97 -9.38 9.34
CA GLY A 127 8.00 -10.33 8.79
C GLY A 127 7.24 -9.72 7.60
N ALA A 128 6.81 -8.47 7.73
CA ALA A 128 6.12 -7.75 6.65
C ALA A 128 7.01 -7.53 5.42
N ILE A 129 8.28 -7.11 5.63
CA ILE A 129 9.28 -6.97 4.56
C ILE A 129 9.57 -8.32 3.89
N GLY A 130 9.72 -9.40 4.66
CA GLY A 130 9.87 -10.75 4.13
C GLY A 130 8.70 -11.13 3.20
N HIS A 131 7.49 -10.72 3.54
CA HIS A 131 6.29 -10.99 2.76
C HIS A 131 6.32 -10.34 1.36
N ILE A 132 6.83 -9.11 1.26
CA ILE A 132 7.06 -8.43 -0.03
C ILE A 132 7.98 -9.25 -0.92
N HIS A 133 9.11 -9.71 -0.36
CA HIS A 133 10.08 -10.47 -1.14
C HIS A 133 9.56 -11.85 -1.53
N LEU A 134 8.78 -12.52 -0.68
CA LEU A 134 8.13 -13.78 -1.02
C LEU A 134 7.16 -13.64 -2.20
N ALA A 135 6.39 -12.55 -2.26
CA ALA A 135 5.51 -12.22 -3.40
C ALA A 135 6.25 -11.88 -4.70
N ASP A 136 7.54 -11.61 -4.60
CA ASP A 136 8.40 -11.17 -5.69
C ASP A 136 9.29 -12.31 -6.22
N LEU A 137 9.38 -13.42 -5.48
CA LEU A 137 9.98 -14.66 -5.95
C LEU A 137 9.16 -15.25 -7.10
N ARG A 138 9.87 -15.84 -8.08
CA ARG A 138 9.28 -16.44 -9.28
C ARG A 138 8.69 -17.81 -9.04
#